data_AF-A0A349KNH4-F1
#
_entry.id   AF-A0A349KNH4-F1
#
_cell.length_a   1.000
_cell.length_b   1.000
_cell.length_c   1.000
_cell.angle_alpha   90.00
_cell.angle_beta   90.00
_cell.angle_gamma   90.00
#
_symmetry.space_group_name_H-M   'P 1'
#
loop_
_entity.id
_entity.type
_entity.pdbx_description
1 polymer ?
#
loop_
_entity_poly.entity_id
_entity_poly.type
_entity_poly.pdbx_seq_one_letter_code
_entity_poly.pdbx_strand_id
1 'polypeptide(L)'
;MNMKYAVKVIASAAYPLMFLLACQAVVAQDRTVKDGVFTEAQVNAGEVVYDASCKTCHNMRFYRDTLKSWNNQPLIYLWETIMGTMPADNPGSLLLEEYTDVIAYILSENGFPAGDMKLDPDNGMDVIHILSP
;
A
#
# COMPACT_ATOMS: atom_id res chain seq x y z
N MET A 1 -5.48 -11.26 78.68
CA MET A 1 -4.82 -10.78 77.45
C MET A 1 -5.91 -10.51 76.42
N ASN A 2 -6.40 -9.27 76.35
CA ASN A 2 -6.03 -8.24 75.36
C ASN A 2 -6.52 -8.65 73.95
N MET A 3 -7.40 -7.94 73.25
CA MET A 3 -7.42 -6.48 73.04
C MET A 3 -8.80 -6.03 72.50
N LYS A 4 -9.17 -4.81 72.88
CA LYS A 4 -10.30 -4.01 72.39
C LYS A 4 -10.03 -3.47 70.96
N TYR A 5 -10.98 -2.69 70.45
CA TYR A 5 -10.91 -1.73 69.32
C TYR A 5 -11.12 -2.32 67.93
N ALA A 6 -11.83 -1.71 66.98
CA ALA A 6 -12.77 -0.59 66.91
C ALA A 6 -13.24 -0.63 65.45
N VAL A 7 -14.55 -0.59 65.20
CA VAL A 7 -15.09 -0.42 63.84
C VAL A 7 -14.67 0.97 63.37
N LYS A 8 -13.68 1.05 62.47
CA LYS A 8 -13.39 2.27 61.70
C LYS A 8 -14.11 2.16 60.37
N VAL A 9 -15.26 2.84 60.29
CA VAL A 9 -15.86 3.26 59.03
C VAL A 9 -14.86 4.21 58.36
N ILE A 10 -14.14 3.73 57.36
CA ILE A 10 -13.31 4.58 56.52
C ILE A 10 -14.17 4.96 55.33
N ALA A 11 -14.83 6.10 55.43
CA ALA A 11 -15.32 6.81 54.27
C ALA A 11 -14.09 7.19 53.43
N SER A 12 -13.96 6.66 52.23
CA SER A 12 -12.93 7.06 51.27
C SER A 12 -13.63 7.35 49.96
N ALA A 13 -13.59 8.62 49.60
CA ALA A 13 -14.28 9.23 48.49
C ALA A 13 -14.08 8.43 47.20
N ALA A 14 -15.20 8.04 46.59
CA ALA A 14 -15.23 7.57 45.21
C ALA A 14 -14.80 8.72 44.30
N TYR A 15 -13.52 8.78 43.94
CA TYR A 15 -13.09 9.51 42.76
C TYR A 15 -13.63 8.72 41.56
N PRO A 16 -14.54 9.28 40.74
CA PRO A 16 -14.81 8.65 39.46
C PRO A 16 -13.51 8.76 38.67
N LEU A 17 -12.86 7.61 38.45
CA LEU A 17 -11.80 7.48 37.46
C LEU A 17 -12.49 7.71 36.11
N MET A 18 -12.60 8.97 35.72
CA MET A 18 -13.08 9.37 34.42
C MET A 18 -12.04 8.89 33.42
N PHE A 19 -12.23 7.65 32.95
CA PHE A 19 -11.49 7.07 31.86
C PHE A 19 -11.80 7.95 30.65
N LEU A 20 -10.91 8.89 30.35
CA LEU A 20 -10.96 9.63 29.10
C LEU A 20 -10.88 8.58 27.99
N LEU A 21 -12.04 8.28 27.41
CA LEU A 21 -12.13 7.56 26.17
C LEU A 21 -11.59 8.53 25.11
N ALA A 22 -10.27 8.55 24.95
CA ALA A 22 -9.63 9.20 23.83
C ALA A 22 -10.14 8.48 22.58
N CYS A 23 -11.08 9.12 21.89
CA CYS A 23 -11.49 8.72 20.56
C CYS A 23 -10.25 8.93 19.68
N GLN A 24 -9.42 7.90 19.53
CA GLN A 24 -8.33 7.94 18.58
C GLN A 24 -8.99 7.90 17.21
N ALA A 25 -9.10 9.07 16.59
CA ALA A 25 -9.36 9.15 15.17
C ALA A 25 -8.22 8.39 14.49
N VAL A 26 -8.53 7.21 13.94
CA VAL A 26 -7.63 6.54 13.01
C VAL A 26 -7.57 7.44 11.79
N VAL A 27 -6.55 8.30 11.74
CA VAL A 27 -6.21 9.01 10.53
C VAL A 27 -5.79 7.91 9.55
N ALA A 28 -6.53 7.75 8.45
CA ALA A 28 -6.08 6.91 7.35
C ALA A 28 -4.71 7.45 6.93
N GLN A 29 -3.63 6.71 7.23
CA GLN A 29 -2.31 7.07 6.72
C GLN A 29 -2.35 6.90 5.21
N ASP A 30 -2.01 7.95 4.48
CA ASP A 30 -1.73 7.87 3.05
C ASP A 30 -0.64 6.80 2.85
N ARG A 31 -1.00 5.71 2.18
CA ARG A 31 -0.08 4.62 1.87
C ARG A 31 0.77 5.03 0.67
N THR A 32 1.96 4.49 0.61
CA THR A 32 2.88 4.71 -0.50
C THR A 32 3.44 3.39 -0.99
N VAL A 33 4.04 3.41 -2.18
CA VAL A 33 4.75 2.25 -2.73
C VAL A 33 5.90 1.73 -1.85
N LYS A 34 6.35 2.49 -0.82
CA LYS A 34 7.34 2.03 0.16
C LYS A 34 6.77 1.10 1.25
N ASP A 35 5.45 0.99 1.36
CA ASP A 35 4.79 0.25 2.44
C ASP A 35 4.54 -1.23 2.11
N GLY A 36 5.29 -1.82 1.17
CA GLY A 36 5.13 -3.24 0.81
C GLY A 36 3.77 -3.54 0.18
N VAL A 37 3.43 -2.81 -0.88
CA VAL A 37 2.05 -2.78 -1.43
C VAL A 37 1.74 -3.85 -2.47
N PHE A 38 2.71 -4.70 -2.79
CA PHE A 38 2.60 -5.81 -3.74
C PHE A 38 3.34 -7.03 -3.20
N THR A 39 2.99 -8.22 -3.70
CA THR A 39 3.63 -9.47 -3.27
C THR A 39 4.74 -9.92 -4.21
N GLU A 40 5.66 -10.73 -3.70
CA GLU A 40 6.70 -11.39 -4.51
C GLU A 40 6.10 -12.25 -5.64
N ALA A 41 4.92 -12.84 -5.43
CA ALA A 41 4.22 -13.60 -6.47
C ALA A 41 3.84 -12.70 -7.66
N GLN A 42 3.40 -11.47 -7.39
CA GLN A 42 3.08 -10.50 -8.44
C GLN A 42 4.32 -9.98 -9.16
N VAL A 43 5.44 -9.83 -8.45
CA VAL A 43 6.74 -9.49 -9.07
C VAL A 43 7.14 -10.56 -10.09
N ASN A 44 7.10 -11.83 -9.69
CA ASN A 44 7.46 -12.95 -10.57
C ASN A 44 6.51 -13.09 -11.77
N ALA A 45 5.20 -12.92 -11.57
CA ALA A 45 4.24 -12.93 -12.67
C ALA A 45 4.43 -11.73 -13.60
N GLY A 46 4.71 -10.56 -13.03
CA GLY A 46 4.93 -9.31 -13.76
C GLY A 46 6.19 -9.29 -14.60
N GLU A 47 7.26 -9.99 -14.18
CA GLU A 47 8.47 -10.17 -14.98
C GLU A 47 8.14 -10.85 -16.32
N VAL A 48 7.31 -11.90 -16.29
CA VAL A 48 6.89 -12.63 -17.50
C VAL A 48 6.11 -11.72 -18.44
N VAL A 49 5.20 -10.89 -17.90
CA VAL A 49 4.43 -9.92 -18.69
C VAL A 49 5.34 -8.84 -19.28
N TYR A 50 6.26 -8.30 -18.48
CA TYR A 50 7.22 -7.30 -18.93
C TYR A 50 8.06 -7.82 -20.10
N ASP A 51 8.54 -9.06 -19.97
CA ASP A 51 9.37 -9.72 -20.95
C ASP A 51 8.66 -9.98 -22.27
N ALA A 52 7.38 -10.33 -22.22
CA ALA A 52 6.59 -10.63 -23.40
C ALA A 52 6.09 -9.35 -24.10
N SER A 53 5.67 -8.35 -23.33
CA SER A 53 4.79 -7.29 -23.83
C SER A 53 5.33 -5.87 -23.68
N CYS A 54 6.33 -5.64 -22.82
CA CYS A 54 6.79 -4.28 -22.50
C CYS A 54 8.21 -3.99 -22.97
N LYS A 55 9.14 -4.93 -22.73
CA LYS A 55 10.60 -4.68 -22.87
C LYS A 55 11.08 -4.41 -24.29
N THR A 56 10.31 -4.85 -25.29
CA THR A 56 10.59 -4.57 -26.70
C THR A 56 10.66 -3.07 -26.99
N CYS A 57 9.87 -2.26 -26.27
CA CYS A 57 9.80 -0.80 -26.46
C CYS A 57 10.29 -0.02 -25.23
N HIS A 58 10.11 -0.55 -24.02
CA HIS A 58 10.35 0.15 -22.77
C HIS A 58 11.34 -0.60 -21.87
N ASN A 59 12.51 -0.04 -21.61
CA ASN A 59 13.48 -0.59 -20.66
C ASN A 59 13.20 -0.12 -19.21
N MET A 60 13.85 -0.73 -18.20
CA MET A 60 13.67 -0.31 -16.81
C MET A 60 14.10 1.14 -16.51
N ARG A 61 15.01 1.71 -17.32
CA ARG A 61 15.38 3.12 -17.20
C ARG A 61 14.21 4.04 -17.55
N PHE A 62 13.43 3.70 -18.58
CA PHE A 62 12.19 4.39 -18.93
C PHE A 62 11.21 4.37 -17.75
N TYR A 63 10.94 3.20 -17.17
CA TYR A 63 10.02 3.10 -16.03
C TYR A 63 10.50 3.84 -14.78
N ARG A 64 11.82 3.88 -14.52
CA ARG A 64 12.38 4.74 -13.46
C ARG A 64 12.05 6.20 -13.68
N ASP A 65 12.15 6.69 -14.91
CA ASP A 65 11.84 8.08 -15.25
C ASP A 65 10.32 8.34 -15.26
N THR A 66 9.50 7.34 -15.62
CA THR A 66 8.04 7.37 -15.46
C THR A 66 7.66 7.50 -13.98
N LEU A 67 8.19 6.68 -13.08
CA LEU A 67 7.88 6.77 -11.65
C LEU A 67 8.27 8.14 -11.05
N LYS A 68 9.34 8.77 -11.57
CA LYS A 68 9.69 10.16 -11.23
C LYS A 68 8.64 11.16 -11.71
N SER A 69 8.16 11.07 -12.94
CA SER A 69 7.17 12.00 -13.48
C SER A 69 5.79 11.84 -12.82
N TRP A 70 5.50 10.64 -12.33
CA TRP A 70 4.26 10.31 -11.62
C TRP A 70 4.37 10.43 -10.09
N ASN A 71 5.45 11.03 -9.57
CA ASN A 71 5.63 11.18 -8.13
C ASN A 71 4.43 11.87 -7.46
N ASN A 72 4.01 11.34 -6.32
CA ASN A 72 2.87 11.79 -5.53
C ASN A 72 1.51 11.67 -6.25
N GLN A 73 1.42 10.89 -7.33
CA GLN A 73 0.13 10.51 -7.93
C GLN A 73 -0.35 9.17 -7.36
N PRO A 74 -1.67 8.97 -7.25
CA PRO A 74 -2.24 7.65 -7.00
C PRO A 74 -1.76 6.61 -8.02
N LEU A 75 -1.41 5.42 -7.53
CA LEU A 75 -0.92 4.32 -8.34
C LEU A 75 -1.99 3.83 -9.34
N ILE A 76 -3.27 3.92 -8.96
CA ILE A 76 -4.39 3.55 -9.82
C ILE A 76 -4.37 4.32 -11.15
N TYR A 77 -4.00 5.60 -11.16
CA TYR A 77 -3.99 6.39 -12.39
C TYR A 77 -2.87 5.96 -13.34
N LEU A 78 -1.73 5.52 -12.81
CA LEU A 78 -0.69 4.93 -13.65
C LEU A 78 -1.16 3.59 -14.24
N TRP A 79 -1.84 2.76 -13.44
CA TRP A 79 -2.39 1.48 -13.88
C TRP A 79 -3.45 1.65 -14.97
N GLU A 80 -4.41 2.55 -14.79
CA GLU A 80 -5.43 2.89 -15.79
C GLU A 80 -4.80 3.43 -17.07
N THR A 81 -3.76 4.26 -16.94
CA THR A 81 -3.04 4.80 -18.10
C THR A 81 -2.35 3.69 -18.88
N ILE A 82 -1.64 2.79 -18.22
CA ILE A 82 -0.97 1.67 -18.87
C ILE A 82 -2.02 0.78 -19.54
N MET A 83 -3.11 0.43 -18.85
CA MET A 83 -4.18 -0.39 -19.43
C MET A 83 -4.80 0.26 -20.67
N GLY A 84 -5.14 1.55 -20.59
CA GLY A 84 -5.83 2.27 -21.66
C GLY A 84 -4.96 2.61 -22.87
N THR A 85 -3.63 2.54 -22.74
CA THR A 85 -2.69 2.99 -23.79
C THR A 85 -1.68 1.93 -24.23
N MET A 86 -1.55 0.82 -23.50
CA MET A 86 -0.60 -0.24 -23.78
C MET A 86 -1.27 -1.61 -23.91
N PRO A 87 -0.66 -2.55 -24.66
CA PRO A 87 0.45 -2.37 -25.60
C PRO A 87 0.15 -1.35 -26.72
N ALA A 88 1.17 -0.66 -27.24
CA ALA A 88 0.98 0.48 -28.14
C ALA A 88 0.26 0.12 -29.47
N ASP A 89 0.41 -1.12 -29.93
CA ASP A 89 -0.22 -1.67 -31.12
C ASP A 89 -1.60 -2.29 -30.84
N ASN A 90 -1.89 -2.63 -29.59
CA ASN A 90 -3.15 -3.22 -29.17
C ASN A 90 -3.54 -2.84 -27.72
N PRO A 91 -3.93 -1.58 -27.45
CA PRO A 91 -4.24 -1.11 -26.09
C PRO A 91 -5.37 -1.91 -25.42
N GLY A 92 -5.22 -2.19 -24.12
CA GLY A 92 -6.23 -2.90 -23.33
C GLY A 92 -6.33 -4.41 -23.61
N SER A 93 -5.32 -4.99 -24.29
CA SER A 93 -5.37 -6.40 -24.70
C SER A 93 -4.87 -7.41 -23.66
N LEU A 94 -4.19 -6.96 -22.61
CA LEU A 94 -3.78 -7.82 -21.51
C LEU A 94 -4.92 -8.01 -20.51
N LEU A 95 -4.86 -9.08 -19.72
CA LEU A 95 -5.75 -9.27 -18.58
C LEU A 95 -5.49 -8.20 -17.51
N LEU A 96 -6.51 -7.84 -16.73
CA LEU A 96 -6.37 -6.85 -15.65
C LEU A 96 -5.28 -7.25 -14.65
N GLU A 97 -5.19 -8.54 -14.32
CA GLU A 97 -4.14 -9.08 -13.43
C GLU A 97 -2.74 -8.91 -14.03
N GLU A 98 -2.56 -9.07 -15.34
CA GLU A 98 -1.26 -8.88 -16.00
C GLU A 98 -0.79 -7.42 -15.91
N TYR A 99 -1.69 -6.45 -16.01
CA TYR A 99 -1.36 -5.03 -15.79
C TYR A 99 -0.97 -4.76 -14.32
N THR A 100 -1.65 -5.37 -13.38
CA THR A 100 -1.35 -5.21 -11.95
C THR A 100 0.00 -5.83 -11.60
N ASP A 101 0.27 -7.02 -12.10
CA ASP A 101 1.50 -7.76 -11.84
C ASP A 101 2.71 -7.09 -12.50
N VAL A 102 2.60 -6.60 -13.74
CA VAL A 102 3.71 -5.87 -14.38
C VAL A 102 4.05 -4.57 -13.63
N ILE A 103 3.07 -3.90 -13.02
CA ILE A 103 3.33 -2.75 -12.15
C ILE A 103 4.07 -3.16 -10.88
N ALA A 104 3.69 -4.28 -10.25
CA ALA A 104 4.42 -4.80 -9.09
C ALA A 104 5.89 -5.09 -9.45
N TYR A 105 6.14 -5.72 -10.60
CA TYR A 105 7.48 -5.96 -11.11
C TYR A 105 8.26 -4.66 -11.35
N ILE A 106 7.66 -3.69 -12.03
CA ILE A 106 8.27 -2.36 -12.27
C ILE A 106 8.63 -1.67 -10.94
N LEU A 107 7.76 -1.73 -9.93
CA LEU A 107 8.04 -1.14 -8.62
C LEU A 107 9.21 -1.84 -7.92
N SER A 108 9.26 -3.17 -7.97
CA SER A 108 10.34 -3.99 -7.39
C SER A 108 11.70 -3.69 -8.04
N GLU A 109 11.76 -3.65 -9.38
CA GLU A 109 12.97 -3.30 -10.14
C GLU A 109 13.44 -1.85 -9.88
N ASN A 110 12.56 -1.02 -9.34
CA ASN A 110 12.87 0.34 -8.93
C ASN A 110 13.15 0.49 -7.42
N GLY A 111 13.27 -0.62 -6.68
CA GLY A 111 13.75 -0.65 -5.31
C GLY A 111 12.68 -0.45 -4.24
N PHE A 112 11.40 -0.56 -4.61
CA PHE A 112 10.32 -0.62 -3.62
C PHE A 112 10.20 -2.04 -3.06
N PRO A 113 9.97 -2.20 -1.74
CA PRO A 113 9.92 -3.52 -1.14
C PRO A 113 8.61 -4.25 -1.48
N ALA A 114 8.69 -5.56 -1.66
CA ALA A 114 7.51 -6.43 -1.61
C ALA A 114 7.00 -6.54 -0.15
N GLY A 115 5.71 -6.85 0.00
CA GLY A 115 5.06 -7.15 1.27
C GLY A 115 4.05 -8.29 1.11
N ASP A 116 3.18 -8.45 2.11
CA ASP A 116 2.19 -9.54 2.16
C ASP A 116 0.82 -9.16 1.56
N MET A 117 0.65 -7.89 1.18
CA MET A 117 -0.61 -7.41 0.61
C MET A 117 -0.57 -7.49 -0.91
N LYS A 118 -1.53 -8.22 -1.49
CA LYS A 118 -1.74 -8.24 -2.95
C LYS A 118 -2.13 -6.84 -3.40
N LEU A 119 -1.40 -6.33 -4.40
CA LEU A 119 -1.78 -5.11 -5.11
C LEU A 119 -3.06 -5.42 -5.92
N ASP A 120 -4.10 -4.60 -5.74
CA ASP A 120 -5.42 -4.85 -6.31
C ASP A 120 -6.05 -3.52 -6.76
N PRO A 121 -6.34 -3.33 -8.06
CA PRO A 121 -6.93 -2.10 -8.57
C PRO A 121 -8.33 -1.84 -8.02
N ASP A 122 -9.06 -2.88 -7.61
CA ASP A 122 -10.41 -2.76 -7.05
C ASP A 122 -10.41 -2.57 -5.52
N ASN A 123 -9.23 -2.63 -4.89
CA ASN A 123 -9.10 -2.56 -3.43
C ASN A 123 -7.86 -1.79 -2.96
N GLY A 124 -8.02 -0.46 -2.82
CA GLY A 124 -7.07 0.40 -2.11
C GLY A 124 -5.86 0.86 -2.93
N MET A 125 -5.80 0.58 -4.23
CA MET A 125 -4.78 1.14 -5.11
C MET A 125 -4.93 2.65 -5.33
N ASP A 126 -6.14 3.18 -5.17
CA ASP A 126 -6.49 4.60 -5.27
C ASP A 126 -5.88 5.47 -4.17
N VAL A 127 -5.59 4.88 -3.01
CA VAL A 127 -4.95 5.57 -1.88
C VAL A 127 -3.45 5.31 -1.77
N ILE A 128 -2.88 4.47 -2.64
CA ILE A 128 -1.42 4.23 -2.70
C ILE A 128 -0.78 5.28 -3.59
N HIS A 129 0.09 6.12 -3.02
CA HIS A 129 0.82 7.14 -3.76
C HIS A 129 2.18 6.64 -4.25
N ILE A 130 2.50 6.97 -5.49
CA ILE A 130 3.81 6.72 -6.11
C ILE A 130 4.85 7.63 -5.46
N LEU A 131 6.03 7.07 -5.18
CA LEU A 131 7.21 7.84 -4.78
C LEU A 131 8.27 7.72 -5.88
N SER A 132 9.08 8.77 -6.04
CA SER A 132 10.28 8.68 -6.87
C SER A 132 11.24 7.63 -6.31
N PRO A 133 11.73 6.70 -7.16
CA PRO A 133 12.87 5.83 -6.87
C PRO A 133 14.20 6.58 -6.73
#